data_AF-A0AAV2I656-F1
#
_entry.id   AF-A0AAV2I656-F1
#
_cell.length_a   1.000
_cell.length_b   1.000
_cell.length_c   1.000
_cell.angle_alpha   90.00
_cell.angle_beta   90.00
_cell.angle_gamma   90.00
#
_symmetry.space_group_name_H-M   'P 1'
#
loop_
_entity.id
_entity.type
_entity.pdbx_description
1 polymer ?
#
loop_
_entity_poly.entity_id
_entity_poly.type
_entity_poly.pdbx_seq_one_letter_code
_entity_poly.pdbx_strand_id
1 'polypeptide(L)'
;KQELWLKLRELVFLERNMHYLGITIRAFVIFLHFFDVTITVMQMANEIFIHNKRHRTVFFWYNLTYITFHIVLLLFRYSVKRVMTLWEAIILLIVPFGIVDLMATHILTTDEVVFNFIIIALTASRFFRILQIGEVCPTLIKMLIEFCESHIRQHLSEGYDIGRSYIRGRQEVMRRLTNMDLDLSDDVLSKYAATCRQHKLEATRMMGYLQMQHPVVSTSAKTRQAMRITLKSQLDKLRHLQRERAIGHQDGASLEKKIYTKLAKVNMQLLIITPPSNDEIIFTVPWISNNPDLFKFIKAKGRKLLYNPGDVIVTQMYTPRGISIILDGIAV
;
A
#
# COMPACT_ATOMS: atom_id res chain seq x y z
N LYS A 1 -3.39 10.84 0.10
CA LYS A 1 -4.68 10.18 -0.26
C LYS A 1 -5.87 11.14 -0.18
N GLN A 2 -6.17 11.73 0.98
CA GLN A 2 -7.32 12.65 1.13
C GLN A 2 -7.28 13.83 0.16
N GLU A 3 -6.12 14.47 -0.05
CA GLU A 3 -5.98 15.56 -1.03
C GLU A 3 -6.21 15.12 -2.48
N LEU A 4 -5.73 13.94 -2.88
CA LEU A 4 -5.96 13.41 -4.23
C LEU A 4 -7.45 13.10 -4.47
N TRP A 5 -8.14 12.59 -3.44
CA TRP A 5 -9.60 12.40 -3.47
C TRP A 5 -10.36 13.72 -3.47
N LEU A 6 -9.89 14.73 -2.72
CA LEU A 6 -10.43 16.08 -2.72
C LEU A 6 -10.31 16.69 -4.13
N LYS A 7 -9.15 16.56 -4.76
CA LYS A 7 -8.90 17.03 -6.12
C LYS A 7 -9.76 16.30 -7.16
N LEU A 8 -9.91 14.97 -7.04
CA LEU A 8 -10.84 14.21 -7.89
C LEU A 8 -12.27 14.71 -7.71
N ARG A 9 -12.68 15.04 -6.48
CA ARG A 9 -14.00 15.60 -6.17
C ARG A 9 -14.17 17.01 -6.71
N GLU A 10 -13.16 17.88 -6.60
CA GLU A 10 -13.14 19.22 -7.20
C GLU A 10 -13.28 19.14 -8.73
N LEU A 11 -12.55 18.22 -9.39
CA LEU A 11 -12.62 18.00 -10.83
C LEU A 11 -14.00 17.56 -11.30
N VAL A 12 -14.63 16.64 -10.56
CA VAL A 12 -16.00 16.15 -10.81
C VAL A 12 -17.05 17.22 -10.47
N PHE A 13 -16.81 18.05 -9.44
CA PHE A 13 -17.71 19.14 -9.07
C PHE A 13 -17.71 20.28 -10.10
N LEU A 14 -16.53 20.67 -10.60
CA LEU A 14 -16.37 21.63 -11.70
C LEU A 14 -17.02 21.15 -13.00
N GLU A 15 -17.05 19.84 -13.23
CA GLU A 15 -17.75 19.21 -14.36
C GLU A 15 -19.27 19.35 -14.25
N ARG A 16 -19.81 19.33 -13.03
CA ARG A 16 -21.25 19.39 -12.78
C ARG A 16 -21.83 20.81 -12.80
N ASN A 17 -21.09 21.83 -12.35
CA ASN A 17 -21.64 23.19 -12.17
C ASN A 17 -21.33 24.18 -13.32
N MET A 18 -20.27 23.97 -14.10
CA MET A 18 -19.81 24.91 -15.15
C MET A 18 -19.54 24.14 -16.45
N HIS A 19 -20.55 23.44 -16.95
CA HIS A 19 -20.37 22.40 -17.97
C HIS A 19 -19.69 22.94 -19.25
N TYR A 20 -20.13 24.06 -19.83
CA TYR A 20 -19.54 24.56 -21.09
C TYR A 20 -18.21 25.30 -20.90
N LEU A 21 -18.12 26.24 -19.95
CA LEU A 21 -16.90 27.01 -19.70
C LEU A 21 -15.77 26.16 -19.11
N GLY A 22 -16.14 25.19 -18.27
CA GLY A 22 -15.21 24.24 -17.67
C GLY A 22 -14.73 23.16 -18.66
N ILE A 23 -15.49 22.84 -19.70
CA ILE A 23 -15.06 21.95 -20.78
C ILE A 23 -14.09 22.67 -21.72
N THR A 24 -14.37 23.92 -22.11
CA THR A 24 -13.49 24.65 -23.04
C THR A 24 -12.13 24.98 -22.42
N ILE A 25 -12.11 25.45 -21.17
CA ILE A 25 -10.87 25.70 -20.43
C ILE A 25 -10.10 24.40 -20.22
N ARG A 26 -10.78 23.30 -19.89
CA ARG A 26 -10.13 21.98 -19.77
C ARG A 26 -9.55 21.55 -21.10
N ALA A 27 -10.33 21.52 -22.18
CA ALA A 27 -9.88 21.11 -23.51
C ALA A 27 -8.63 21.89 -23.96
N PHE A 28 -8.59 23.20 -23.68
CA PHE A 28 -7.42 24.02 -23.94
C PHE A 28 -6.19 23.60 -23.13
N VAL A 29 -6.37 23.34 -21.82
CA VAL A 29 -5.29 22.83 -20.94
C VAL A 29 -4.85 21.41 -21.36
N ILE A 30 -5.78 20.53 -21.74
CA ILE A 30 -5.48 19.19 -22.28
C ILE A 30 -4.60 19.33 -23.52
N PHE A 31 -5.00 20.21 -24.43
CA PHE A 31 -4.28 20.44 -25.68
C PHE A 31 -2.87 20.98 -25.42
N LEU A 32 -2.71 21.93 -24.49
CA LEU A 32 -1.40 22.45 -24.09
C LEU A 32 -0.50 21.37 -23.50
N HIS A 33 -1.01 20.52 -22.60
CA HIS A 33 -0.21 19.43 -22.02
C HIS A 33 0.10 18.33 -23.03
N PHE A 34 -0.83 18.00 -23.93
CA PHE A 34 -0.59 17.04 -25.00
C PHE A 34 0.48 17.55 -25.96
N PHE A 35 0.37 18.82 -26.37
CA PHE A 35 1.36 19.48 -27.21
C PHE A 35 2.73 19.50 -26.54
N ASP A 36 2.79 19.80 -25.24
CA ASP A 36 4.03 19.79 -24.48
C ASP A 36 4.70 18.41 -24.41
N VAL A 37 3.92 17.36 -24.18
CA VAL A 37 4.43 15.99 -24.17
C VAL A 37 4.94 15.61 -25.55
N THR A 38 4.21 15.95 -26.62
CA THR A 38 4.66 15.65 -27.99
C THR A 38 5.97 16.37 -28.35
N ILE A 39 6.11 17.65 -27.96
CA ILE A 39 7.36 18.41 -28.18
C ILE A 39 8.49 17.86 -27.32
N THR A 40 8.22 17.49 -26.07
CA THR A 40 9.22 16.90 -25.18
C THR A 40 9.73 15.56 -25.71
N VAL A 41 8.83 14.70 -26.21
CA VAL A 41 9.20 13.41 -26.83
C VAL A 41 9.97 13.65 -28.14
N MET A 42 9.54 14.61 -28.97
CA MET A 42 10.25 14.99 -30.18
C MET A 42 11.66 15.53 -29.87
N GLN A 43 11.80 16.31 -28.80
CA GLN A 43 13.08 16.83 -28.35
C GLN A 43 14.00 15.71 -27.84
N MET A 44 13.49 14.75 -27.06
CA MET A 44 14.23 13.56 -26.63
C MET A 44 14.72 12.75 -27.84
N ALA A 45 13.86 12.50 -28.82
CA ALA A 45 14.22 11.78 -30.03
C ALA A 45 15.28 12.53 -30.84
N ASN A 46 15.16 13.85 -30.96
CA ASN A 46 16.13 14.66 -31.69
C ASN A 46 17.50 14.71 -30.98
N GLU A 47 17.54 14.84 -29.65
CA GLU A 47 18.79 14.81 -28.88
C GLU A 47 19.51 13.46 -28.97
N ILE A 48 18.77 12.35 -29.04
CA ILE A 48 19.32 10.98 -29.12
C ILE A 48 19.75 10.62 -30.55
N PHE A 49 19.00 11.03 -31.58
CA PHE A 49 19.17 10.51 -32.95
C PHE A 49 19.68 11.54 -33.98
N ILE A 50 19.34 12.83 -33.85
CA ILE A 50 19.57 13.83 -34.91
C ILE A 50 20.17 15.09 -34.28
N HIS A 51 21.50 15.10 -34.16
CA HIS A 51 22.26 16.15 -33.47
C HIS A 51 22.34 17.48 -34.27
N ASN A 52 21.18 18.06 -34.59
CA ASN A 52 21.06 19.24 -35.43
C ASN A 52 20.93 20.53 -34.59
N LYS A 53 21.91 21.44 -34.73
CA LYS A 53 22.03 22.68 -33.95
C LYS A 53 20.81 23.61 -34.08
N ARG A 54 20.11 23.61 -35.22
CA ARG A 54 18.96 24.51 -35.48
C ARG A 54 17.73 24.14 -34.65
N HIS A 55 17.52 22.85 -34.42
CA HIS A 55 16.41 22.37 -33.57
C HIS A 55 16.64 22.72 -32.09
N ARG A 56 17.90 22.74 -31.64
CA ARG A 56 18.26 23.10 -30.26
C ARG A 56 17.80 24.51 -29.89
N THR A 57 17.95 25.48 -30.79
CA THR A 57 17.50 26.86 -30.56
C THR A 57 15.97 26.97 -30.47
N VAL A 58 15.23 26.23 -31.30
CA VAL A 58 13.76 26.21 -31.27
C VAL A 58 13.25 25.61 -29.95
N PHE A 59 13.85 24.49 -29.52
CA PHE A 59 13.50 23.86 -28.24
C PHE A 59 13.86 24.71 -27.02
N PHE A 60 14.93 25.51 -27.09
CA PHE A 60 15.29 26.46 -26.03
C PHE A 60 14.18 27.50 -25.81
N TRP A 61 13.73 28.15 -26.89
CA TRP A 61 12.65 29.15 -26.81
C TRP A 61 11.34 28.54 -26.34
N TYR A 62 11.02 27.33 -26.82
CA TYR A 62 9.85 26.59 -26.35
C TYR A 62 9.91 26.34 -24.83
N ASN A 63 11.01 25.74 -24.33
CA ASN A 63 11.17 25.44 -22.90
C ASN A 63 11.10 26.71 -22.04
N LEU A 64 11.67 27.83 -22.51
CA LEU A 64 11.58 29.13 -21.83
C LEU A 64 10.13 29.63 -21.75
N THR A 65 9.38 29.59 -22.85
CA THR A 65 7.96 30.00 -22.85
C THR A 65 7.09 29.10 -21.97
N TYR A 66 7.41 27.82 -21.92
CA TYR A 66 6.67 26.85 -21.13
C TYR A 66 6.90 27.01 -19.61
N ILE A 67 8.16 27.20 -19.19
CA ILE A 67 8.52 27.41 -17.79
C ILE A 67 7.90 28.73 -17.29
N THR A 68 7.98 29.80 -18.08
CA THR A 68 7.39 31.09 -17.72
C THR A 68 5.88 31.00 -17.58
N PHE A 69 5.19 30.31 -18.49
CA PHE A 69 3.76 30.04 -18.38
C PHE A 69 3.39 29.27 -17.10
N HIS A 70 4.17 28.23 -16.74
CA HIS A 70 3.93 27.45 -15.52
C HIS A 70 4.16 28.25 -14.24
N ILE A 71 5.18 29.10 -14.20
CA ILE A 71 5.44 30.00 -13.05
C ILE A 71 4.25 30.96 -12.89
N VAL A 72 3.77 31.57 -13.97
CA VAL A 72 2.60 32.47 -13.92
C VAL A 72 1.35 31.75 -13.46
N LEU A 73 1.10 30.53 -13.97
CA LEU A 73 -0.04 29.70 -13.56
C LEU A 73 0.02 29.33 -12.08
N LEU A 74 1.20 28.96 -11.56
CA LEU A 74 1.41 28.65 -10.15
C LEU A 74 1.20 29.88 -9.26
N LEU A 75 1.73 31.05 -9.66
CA LEU A 75 1.52 32.31 -8.94
C LEU A 75 0.03 32.67 -8.89
N PHE A 76 -0.68 32.55 -10.01
CA PHE A 76 -2.12 32.78 -10.07
C PHE A 76 -2.89 31.85 -9.13
N ARG A 77 -2.59 30.54 -9.14
CA ARG A 77 -3.23 29.55 -8.25
C ARG A 77 -2.94 29.85 -6.79
N TYR A 78 -1.70 30.21 -6.47
CA TYR A 78 -1.30 30.60 -5.11
C TYR A 78 -2.07 31.85 -4.64
N SER A 79 -2.21 32.87 -5.49
CA SER A 79 -2.96 34.08 -5.18
C SER A 79 -4.44 33.82 -4.89
N VAL A 80 -5.05 32.84 -5.55
CA VAL A 80 -6.47 32.49 -5.38
C VAL A 80 -6.71 31.56 -4.19
N LYS A 81 -5.95 30.47 -4.06
CA LYS A 81 -6.20 29.44 -3.05
C LYS A 81 -5.48 29.67 -1.71
N ARG A 82 -4.40 30.48 -1.66
CA ARG A 82 -3.54 30.75 -0.48
C ARG A 82 -2.97 29.53 0.27
N VAL A 83 -3.34 28.32 -0.12
CA VAL A 83 -2.85 27.04 0.41
C VAL A 83 -2.47 26.18 -0.79
N MET A 84 -1.26 25.63 -0.76
CA MET A 84 -0.75 24.78 -1.83
C MET A 84 -1.22 23.35 -1.66
N THR A 85 -1.78 22.76 -2.71
CA THR A 85 -2.07 21.32 -2.75
C THR A 85 -0.80 20.51 -3.05
N LEU A 86 -0.74 19.24 -2.63
CA LEU A 86 0.39 18.34 -2.97
C LEU A 86 0.65 18.28 -4.48
N TRP A 87 -0.38 18.40 -5.32
CA TRP A 87 -0.22 18.40 -6.76
C TRP A 87 0.46 19.66 -7.28
N GLU A 88 0.08 20.83 -6.76
CA GLU A 88 0.74 22.09 -7.09
C GLU A 88 2.18 22.11 -6.57
N ALA A 89 2.48 21.43 -5.46
CA ALA A 89 3.84 21.22 -4.98
C ALA A 89 4.66 20.33 -5.94
N ILE A 90 4.07 19.29 -6.53
CA ILE A 90 4.72 18.47 -7.58
C ILE A 90 5.02 19.33 -8.80
N ILE A 91 4.09 20.18 -9.24
CA ILE A 91 4.31 21.10 -10.38
C ILE A 91 5.40 22.12 -10.05
N LEU A 92 5.40 22.66 -8.83
CA LEU A 92 6.44 23.57 -8.34
C LEU A 92 7.82 22.91 -8.37
N LEU A 93 7.91 21.62 -8.05
CA LEU A 93 9.16 20.86 -8.11
C LEU A 93 9.67 20.70 -9.55
N ILE A 94 8.81 20.68 -10.56
CA ILE A 94 9.21 20.54 -11.97
C ILE A 94 9.86 21.82 -12.51
N VAL A 95 9.47 23.00 -12.01
CA VAL A 95 10.02 24.30 -12.43
C VAL A 95 11.55 24.40 -12.29
N PRO A 96 12.17 24.13 -11.12
CA PRO A 96 13.62 24.18 -10.98
C PRO A 96 14.34 23.14 -11.85
N PHE A 97 13.77 21.95 -12.05
CA PHE A 97 14.33 20.98 -13.01
C PHE A 97 14.32 21.53 -14.44
N GLY A 98 13.25 22.22 -14.85
CA GLY A 98 13.18 22.90 -16.14
C GLY A 98 14.22 24.02 -16.29
N ILE A 99 14.49 24.77 -15.22
CA ILE A 99 15.52 25.82 -15.23
C ILE A 99 16.92 25.21 -15.36
N VAL A 100 17.21 24.13 -14.63
CA VAL A 100 18.51 23.43 -14.72
C VAL A 100 18.72 22.86 -16.13
N ASP A 101 17.69 22.29 -16.74
CA ASP A 101 17.71 21.80 -18.13
C ASP A 101 17.95 22.94 -19.15
N LEU A 102 17.34 24.11 -18.94
CA LEU A 102 17.57 25.30 -19.74
C LEU A 102 19.01 25.82 -19.61
N MET A 103 19.55 25.84 -18.38
CA MET A 103 20.94 26.23 -18.14
C MET A 103 21.91 25.24 -18.78
N ALA A 104 21.63 23.95 -18.69
CA ALA A 104 22.47 22.91 -19.26
C ALA A 104 22.54 23.00 -20.79
N THR A 105 21.40 23.22 -21.46
CA THR A 105 21.35 23.38 -22.93
C THR A 105 22.05 24.64 -23.44
N HIS A 106 22.20 25.67 -22.60
CA HIS A 106 22.91 26.90 -22.94
C HIS A 106 24.42 26.85 -22.67
N ILE A 107 24.83 26.17 -21.59
CA ILE A 107 26.23 26.14 -21.13
C ILE A 107 26.99 24.96 -21.72
N LEU A 108 26.39 23.76 -21.78
CA LEU A 108 27.04 22.55 -22.30
C LEU A 108 26.98 22.55 -23.83
N THR A 109 27.84 23.37 -24.43
CA THR A 109 28.02 23.44 -25.89
C THR A 109 29.25 22.66 -26.38
N THR A 110 29.88 21.90 -25.48
CA THR A 110 31.19 21.28 -25.68
C THR A 110 31.04 19.77 -25.87
N ASP A 111 31.69 19.22 -26.90
CA ASP A 111 31.55 17.82 -27.35
C ASP A 111 32.25 16.78 -26.43
N GLU A 112 32.47 17.06 -25.14
CA GLU A 112 33.11 16.07 -24.25
C GLU A 112 32.14 15.00 -23.74
N VAL A 113 32.66 13.78 -23.58
CA VAL A 113 31.89 12.58 -23.21
C VAL A 113 31.18 12.72 -21.85
N VAL A 114 31.79 13.42 -20.88
CA VAL A 114 31.19 13.66 -19.55
C VAL A 114 29.95 14.54 -19.66
N PHE A 115 29.97 15.53 -20.55
CA PHE A 115 28.84 16.41 -20.81
C PHE A 115 27.68 15.67 -21.50
N ASN A 116 27.97 14.69 -22.36
CA ASN A 116 26.93 13.83 -22.94
C ASN A 116 26.18 12.98 -21.90
N PHE A 117 26.86 12.46 -20.87
CA PHE A 117 26.18 11.73 -19.78
C PHE A 117 25.26 12.65 -18.98
N ILE A 118 25.71 13.88 -18.68
CA ILE A 118 24.91 14.89 -17.98
C ILE A 118 23.69 15.29 -18.82
N ILE A 119 23.86 15.47 -20.13
CA ILE A 119 22.76 15.76 -21.05
C ILE A 119 21.75 14.60 -21.04
N ILE A 120 22.20 13.33 -21.16
CA ILE A 120 21.29 12.16 -21.11
C ILE A 120 20.54 12.07 -19.78
N ALA A 121 21.21 12.31 -18.65
CA ALA A 121 20.58 12.29 -17.33
C ALA A 121 19.54 13.42 -17.17
N LEU A 122 19.82 14.61 -17.70
CA LEU A 122 18.89 15.73 -17.73
C LEU A 122 17.73 15.49 -18.70
N THR A 123 17.99 14.90 -19.87
CA THR A 123 16.96 14.45 -20.81
C THR A 123 16.07 13.41 -20.12
N ALA A 124 16.62 12.48 -19.35
CA ALA A 124 15.82 11.54 -18.54
C ALA A 124 15.00 12.23 -17.43
N SER A 125 15.49 13.33 -16.85
CA SER A 125 14.69 14.09 -15.86
C SER A 125 13.40 14.66 -16.46
N ARG A 126 13.33 14.83 -17.79
CA ARG A 126 12.11 15.31 -18.47
C ARG A 126 10.97 14.29 -18.43
N PHE A 127 11.20 13.01 -18.10
CA PHE A 127 10.13 12.03 -17.83
C PHE A 127 9.23 12.47 -16.67
N PHE A 128 9.74 13.23 -15.70
CA PHE A 128 8.92 13.79 -14.62
C PHE A 128 7.86 14.79 -15.13
N ARG A 129 8.06 15.42 -16.30
CA ARG A 129 7.05 16.32 -16.91
C ARG A 129 5.82 15.55 -17.37
N ILE A 130 5.96 14.27 -17.74
CA ILE A 130 4.83 13.41 -18.15
C ILE A 130 3.82 13.22 -17.00
N LEU A 131 4.27 13.29 -15.74
CA LEU A 131 3.38 13.21 -14.59
C LEU A 131 2.33 14.34 -14.58
N GLN A 132 2.58 15.47 -15.25
CA GLN A 132 1.63 16.56 -15.36
C GLN A 132 0.36 16.19 -16.13
N ILE A 133 0.41 15.18 -17.02
CA ILE A 133 -0.80 14.65 -17.69
C ILE A 133 -1.83 14.17 -16.67
N GLY A 134 -1.38 13.78 -15.46
CA GLY A 134 -2.29 13.45 -14.36
C GLY A 134 -3.21 14.59 -13.95
N GLU A 135 -2.87 15.86 -14.22
CA GLU A 135 -3.76 17.00 -13.97
C GLU A 135 -5.00 16.95 -14.86
N VAL A 136 -4.81 16.47 -16.08
CA VAL A 136 -5.78 16.47 -17.16
C VAL A 136 -6.58 15.17 -17.19
N CYS A 137 -5.95 14.05 -16.86
CA CYS A 137 -6.57 12.74 -16.94
C CYS A 137 -6.90 12.21 -15.53
N PRO A 138 -8.14 12.37 -15.03
CA PRO A 138 -8.55 11.82 -13.74
C PRO A 138 -8.43 10.29 -13.69
N THR A 139 -8.48 9.61 -14.85
CA THR A 139 -8.25 8.18 -14.97
C THR A 139 -6.81 7.79 -14.61
N LEU A 140 -5.81 8.58 -15.00
CA LEU A 140 -4.42 8.34 -14.59
C LEU A 140 -4.24 8.50 -13.09
N ILE A 141 -4.87 9.52 -12.48
CA ILE A 141 -4.86 9.69 -11.02
C ILE A 141 -5.48 8.47 -10.34
N LYS A 142 -6.63 7.97 -10.83
CA LYS A 142 -7.27 6.76 -10.29
C LYS A 142 -6.34 5.54 -10.38
N MET A 143 -5.72 5.30 -11.54
CA MET A 143 -4.78 4.20 -11.73
C MET A 143 -3.56 4.31 -10.78
N LEU A 144 -3.00 5.51 -10.62
CA LEU A 144 -1.89 5.75 -9.70
C LEU A 144 -2.29 5.50 -8.24
N ILE A 145 -3.48 5.96 -7.84
CA ILE A 145 -4.02 5.68 -6.50
C ILE A 145 -4.19 4.18 -6.30
N GLU A 146 -4.79 3.47 -7.25
CA GLU A 146 -4.99 2.01 -7.17
C GLU A 146 -3.66 1.26 -7.10
N PHE A 147 -2.67 1.70 -7.88
CA PHE A 147 -1.31 1.15 -7.86
C PHE A 147 -0.65 1.38 -6.50
N CYS A 148 -0.64 2.61 -5.99
CA CYS A 148 -0.11 2.92 -4.66
C CYS A 148 -0.85 2.15 -3.56
N GLU A 149 -2.18 2.06 -3.63
CA GLU A 149 -2.95 1.29 -2.67
C GLU A 149 -2.64 -0.21 -2.74
N SER A 150 -2.38 -0.75 -3.94
CA SER A 150 -1.94 -2.14 -4.10
C SER A 150 -0.59 -2.38 -3.43
N HIS A 151 0.38 -1.49 -3.66
CA HIS A 151 1.69 -1.53 -3.01
C HIS A 151 1.59 -1.40 -1.48
N ILE A 152 0.77 -0.46 -0.99
CA ILE A 152 0.54 -0.29 0.45
C ILE A 152 -0.08 -1.57 1.02
N ARG A 153 -1.12 -2.13 0.40
CA ARG A 153 -1.75 -3.39 0.84
C ARG A 153 -0.75 -4.53 0.90
N GLN A 154 0.15 -4.61 -0.08
CA GLN A 154 1.20 -5.64 -0.12
C GLN A 154 2.15 -5.51 1.07
N HIS A 155 2.78 -4.35 1.24
CA HIS A 155 3.71 -4.12 2.34
C HIS A 155 3.05 -4.29 3.71
N LEU A 156 1.79 -3.88 3.82
CA LEU A 156 1.04 -4.03 5.04
C LEU A 156 0.75 -5.50 5.38
N SER A 157 0.50 -6.32 4.36
CA SER A 157 0.31 -7.77 4.50
C SER A 157 1.60 -8.49 4.89
N GLU A 158 2.73 -8.07 4.33
CA GLU A 158 4.06 -8.56 4.71
C GLU A 158 4.40 -8.16 6.15
N GLY A 159 4.15 -6.89 6.51
CA GLY A 159 4.30 -6.39 7.87
C GLY A 159 3.44 -7.13 8.88
N TYR A 160 2.21 -7.51 8.50
CA TYR A 160 1.34 -8.36 9.32
C TYR A 160 1.95 -9.75 9.57
N ASP A 161 2.46 -10.41 8.53
CA ASP A 161 3.11 -11.73 8.64
C ASP A 161 4.36 -11.66 9.54
N ILE A 162 5.16 -10.59 9.41
CA ILE A 162 6.34 -10.33 10.25
C ILE A 162 5.91 -10.10 11.70
N GLY A 163 4.95 -9.22 11.95
CA GLY A 163 4.46 -8.92 13.30
C GLY A 163 3.91 -10.17 14.01
N ARG A 164 3.15 -11.00 13.29
CA ARG A 164 2.63 -12.26 13.84
C ARG A 164 3.75 -13.25 14.14
N SER A 165 4.76 -13.32 13.29
CA SER A 165 5.94 -14.18 13.48
C SER A 165 6.79 -13.72 14.66
N TYR A 166 6.96 -12.40 14.84
CA TYR A 166 7.64 -11.83 15.99
C TYR A 166 6.95 -12.17 17.31
N ILE A 167 5.62 -12.03 17.37
CA ILE A 167 4.83 -12.40 18.55
C ILE A 167 5.01 -13.90 18.89
N ARG A 168 4.94 -14.78 17.88
CA ARG A 168 5.20 -16.21 18.06
C ARG A 168 6.62 -16.49 18.53
N GLY A 169 7.61 -15.81 17.96
CA GLY A 169 9.02 -15.94 18.36
C GLY A 169 9.23 -15.54 19.82
N ARG A 170 8.66 -14.41 20.26
CA ARG A 170 8.71 -13.99 21.67
C ARG A 170 8.03 -14.98 22.61
N GLN A 171 6.90 -15.55 22.19
CA GLN A 171 6.21 -16.58 22.97
C GLN A 171 7.05 -17.86 23.09
N GLU A 172 7.71 -18.28 22.02
CA GLU A 172 8.59 -19.46 22.02
C GLU A 172 9.85 -19.24 22.88
N VAL A 173 10.47 -18.06 22.79
CA VAL A 173 11.59 -17.69 23.67
C VAL A 173 11.17 -17.74 25.13
N MET A 174 10.01 -17.16 25.47
CA MET A 174 9.46 -17.21 26.83
C MET A 174 9.21 -18.64 27.29
N ARG A 175 8.67 -19.51 26.43
CA ARG A 175 8.45 -20.93 26.73
C ARG A 175 9.77 -21.66 27.00
N ARG A 176 10.81 -21.40 26.20
CA ARG A 176 12.13 -22.00 26.38
C ARG A 176 12.83 -21.52 27.65
N LEU A 177 12.71 -20.23 27.98
CA LEU A 177 13.22 -19.66 29.22
C LEU A 177 12.60 -20.33 30.47
N THR A 178 11.34 -20.75 30.41
CA THR A 178 10.68 -21.45 31.52
C THR A 178 11.03 -22.94 31.60
N ASN A 179 11.43 -23.55 30.48
CA ASN A 179 11.62 -25.01 30.37
C ASN A 179 13.09 -25.45 30.38
N MET A 180 14.05 -24.52 30.27
CA MET A 180 15.47 -24.82 30.37
C MET A 180 15.95 -24.45 31.77
N ASP A 181 16.57 -25.40 32.47
CA ASP A 181 17.40 -25.14 33.65
C ASP A 181 18.63 -24.37 33.18
N LEU A 182 18.48 -23.06 33.09
CA LEU A 182 19.56 -22.14 32.74
C LEU A 182 20.27 -21.79 34.05
N ASP A 183 21.61 -21.88 34.07
CA ASP A 183 22.48 -21.35 35.14
C ASP A 183 22.47 -19.80 35.21
N LEU A 184 21.32 -19.18 34.95
CA LEU A 184 21.10 -17.75 35.08
C LEU A 184 20.43 -17.47 36.42
N SER A 185 20.81 -16.34 37.03
CA SER A 185 20.14 -15.82 38.21
C SER A 185 18.65 -15.56 37.94
N ASP A 186 17.79 -15.94 38.88
CA ASP A 186 16.33 -15.77 38.80
C ASP A 186 15.91 -14.32 38.53
N ASP A 187 16.67 -13.34 39.03
CA ASP A 187 16.41 -11.93 38.77
C ASP A 187 16.56 -11.60 37.28
N VAL A 188 17.62 -12.09 36.63
CA VAL A 188 17.86 -11.90 35.20
C VAL A 188 16.78 -12.58 34.38
N LEU A 189 16.39 -13.80 34.76
CA LEU A 189 15.36 -14.56 34.05
C LEU A 189 13.98 -13.87 34.15
N SER A 190 13.63 -13.36 35.34
CA SER A 190 12.39 -12.62 35.56
C SER A 190 12.35 -11.32 34.73
N LYS A 191 13.47 -10.59 34.65
CA LYS A 191 13.61 -9.36 33.87
C LYS A 191 13.50 -9.60 32.37
N TYR A 192 14.13 -10.65 31.86
CA TYR A 192 13.97 -11.06 30.45
C TYR A 192 12.54 -11.48 30.14
N ALA A 193 11.90 -12.25 31.03
CA ALA A 193 10.51 -12.67 30.87
C ALA A 193 9.55 -11.46 30.86
N ALA A 194 9.73 -10.50 31.78
CA ALA A 194 8.97 -9.26 31.82
C ALA A 194 9.12 -8.44 30.53
N THR A 195 10.36 -8.27 30.06
CA THR A 195 10.68 -7.56 28.81
C THR A 195 10.03 -8.24 27.60
N CYS A 196 10.12 -9.57 27.50
CA CYS A 196 9.46 -10.32 26.43
C CYS A 196 7.94 -10.18 26.47
N ARG A 197 7.32 -10.18 27.65
CA ARG A 197 5.88 -9.95 27.80
C ARG A 197 5.48 -8.55 27.35
N GLN A 198 6.24 -7.52 27.75
CA GLN A 198 5.98 -6.14 27.35
C GLN A 198 6.04 -5.99 25.81
N HIS A 199 7.13 -6.43 25.18
CA HIS A 199 7.25 -6.34 23.72
C HIS A 199 6.20 -7.16 22.97
N LYS A 200 5.81 -8.33 23.51
CA LYS A 200 4.71 -9.12 22.94
C LYS A 200 3.40 -8.33 23.01
N LEU A 201 3.12 -7.67 24.13
CA LEU A 201 1.92 -6.85 24.33
C LEU A 201 1.91 -5.66 23.37
N GLU A 202 3.02 -4.92 23.25
CA GLU A 202 3.17 -3.80 22.31
C GLU A 202 2.95 -4.24 20.87
N ALA A 203 3.59 -5.33 20.43
CA ALA A 203 3.41 -5.87 19.09
C ALA A 203 1.95 -6.32 18.85
N THR A 204 1.29 -6.90 19.86
CA THR A 204 -0.11 -7.31 19.76
C THR A 204 -1.03 -6.09 19.62
N ARG A 205 -0.76 -5.01 20.38
CA ARG A 205 -1.49 -3.74 20.25
C ARG A 205 -1.34 -3.14 18.85
N MET A 206 -0.11 -3.05 18.33
CA MET A 206 0.16 -2.55 16.97
C MET A 206 -0.56 -3.38 15.90
N MET A 207 -0.57 -4.71 16.04
CA MET A 207 -1.38 -5.56 15.15
C MET A 207 -2.87 -5.32 15.31
N GLY A 208 -3.36 -5.04 16.52
CA GLY A 208 -4.76 -4.65 16.75
C GLY A 208 -5.15 -3.38 15.99
N TYR A 209 -4.33 -2.32 16.06
CA TYR A 209 -4.52 -1.10 15.26
C TYR A 209 -4.57 -1.39 13.77
N LEU A 210 -3.65 -2.25 13.30
CA LEU A 210 -3.59 -2.65 11.91
C LEU A 210 -4.88 -3.37 11.44
N GLN A 211 -5.42 -4.26 12.28
CA GLN A 211 -6.67 -4.95 12.00
C GLN A 211 -7.85 -4.00 11.90
N MET A 212 -7.93 -3.02 12.80
CA MET A 212 -8.98 -2.02 12.82
C MET A 212 -8.94 -1.10 11.60
N GLN A 213 -7.75 -0.67 11.17
CA GLN A 213 -7.61 0.24 10.01
C GLN A 213 -7.71 -0.49 8.67
N HIS A 214 -7.25 -1.73 8.59
CA HIS A 214 -7.14 -2.49 7.35
C HIS A 214 -7.63 -3.95 7.50
N PRO A 215 -8.93 -4.17 7.78
CA PRO A 215 -9.47 -5.49 8.08
C PRO A 215 -9.33 -6.47 6.90
N VAL A 216 -9.50 -5.98 5.67
CA VAL A 216 -9.31 -6.78 4.44
C VAL A 216 -7.89 -7.36 4.38
N VAL A 217 -6.87 -6.54 4.67
CA VAL A 217 -5.46 -6.98 4.63
C VAL A 217 -5.19 -8.01 5.71
N SER A 218 -5.73 -7.83 6.92
CA SER A 218 -5.56 -8.80 8.00
C SER A 218 -6.23 -10.13 7.70
N THR A 219 -7.50 -10.13 7.27
CA THR A 219 -8.22 -11.36 6.91
C THR A 219 -7.50 -12.10 5.79
N SER A 220 -7.08 -11.37 4.75
CA SER A 220 -6.28 -11.91 3.64
C SER A 220 -4.99 -12.57 4.13
N ALA A 221 -4.23 -11.90 5.01
CA ALA A 221 -2.99 -12.42 5.56
C ALA A 221 -3.22 -13.66 6.44
N LYS A 222 -4.25 -13.63 7.32
CA LYS A 222 -4.64 -14.76 8.18
C LYS A 222 -4.99 -16.00 7.35
N THR A 223 -5.81 -15.84 6.30
CA THR A 223 -6.20 -16.96 5.44
C THR A 223 -5.03 -17.47 4.61
N ARG A 224 -4.17 -16.57 4.08
CA ARG A 224 -2.92 -16.97 3.40
C ARG A 224 -2.02 -17.78 4.32
N GLN A 225 -1.88 -17.36 5.58
CA GLN A 225 -1.13 -18.11 6.58
C GLN A 225 -1.76 -19.48 6.86
N ALA A 226 -3.09 -19.55 7.01
CA ALA A 226 -3.80 -20.81 7.21
C ALA A 226 -3.58 -21.77 6.03
N MET A 227 -3.72 -21.28 4.78
CA MET A 227 -3.44 -22.06 3.58
C MET A 227 -2.00 -22.58 3.53
N ARG A 228 -1.01 -21.74 3.87
CA ARG A 228 0.40 -22.15 3.95
C ARG A 228 0.60 -23.27 4.96
N ILE A 229 0.01 -23.16 6.16
CA ILE A 229 0.11 -24.17 7.21
C ILE A 229 -0.54 -25.48 6.77
N THR A 230 -1.74 -25.42 6.19
CA THR A 230 -2.45 -26.60 5.69
C THR A 230 -1.66 -27.31 4.57
N LEU A 231 -1.15 -26.56 3.60
CA LEU A 231 -0.34 -27.12 2.51
C LEU A 231 0.97 -27.74 3.02
N LYS A 232 1.64 -27.09 3.98
CA LYS A 232 2.83 -27.66 4.63
C LYS A 232 2.50 -28.94 5.41
N SER A 233 1.40 -28.94 6.17
CA SER A 233 0.94 -30.14 6.87
C SER A 233 0.64 -31.29 5.91
N GLN A 234 0.03 -31.01 4.75
CA GLN A 234 -0.20 -32.00 3.71
C GLN A 234 1.11 -32.53 3.11
N LEU A 235 2.10 -31.65 2.90
CA LEU A 235 3.42 -32.04 2.43
C LEU A 235 4.15 -32.95 3.44
N ASP A 236 4.07 -32.61 4.72
CA ASP A 236 4.69 -33.41 5.78
C ASP A 236 4.04 -34.80 5.88
N LYS A 237 2.71 -34.87 5.78
CA LYS A 237 1.97 -36.14 5.70
C LYS A 237 2.37 -36.96 4.46
N LEU A 238 2.49 -36.32 3.29
CA LEU A 238 2.93 -37.01 2.08
C LEU A 238 4.33 -37.60 2.23
N ARG A 239 5.26 -36.82 2.78
CA ARG A 239 6.63 -37.28 3.06
C ARG A 239 6.67 -38.43 4.06
N HIS A 240 5.78 -38.42 5.06
CA HIS A 240 5.61 -39.55 5.98
C HIS A 240 5.19 -40.82 5.24
N LEU A 241 4.13 -40.74 4.41
CA LEU A 241 3.64 -41.87 3.63
C LEU A 241 4.67 -42.41 2.63
N GLN A 242 5.50 -41.53 2.05
CA GLN A 242 6.63 -41.95 1.21
C GLN A 242 7.70 -42.70 2.00
N ARG A 243 8.02 -42.27 3.23
CA ARG A 243 8.97 -42.99 4.11
C ARG A 243 8.46 -44.36 4.51
N GLU A 244 7.15 -44.46 4.77
CA GLU A 244 6.46 -45.73 5.07
C GLU A 244 6.25 -46.61 3.84
N ARG A 245 6.63 -46.14 2.64
CA ARG A 245 6.39 -46.81 1.35
C ARG A 245 4.90 -47.12 1.09
N ALA A 246 3.99 -46.41 1.75
CA ALA A 246 2.55 -46.53 1.55
C ALA A 246 2.07 -45.93 0.21
N ILE A 247 2.90 -45.09 -0.42
CA ILE A 247 2.66 -44.47 -1.72
C ILE A 247 3.84 -44.75 -2.65
N GLY A 248 3.54 -45.08 -3.91
CA GLY A 248 4.56 -45.28 -4.94
C GLY A 248 5.36 -44.00 -5.22
N HIS A 249 6.66 -44.14 -5.52
CA HIS A 249 7.56 -42.99 -5.71
C HIS A 249 7.08 -42.01 -6.80
N GLN A 250 6.52 -42.53 -7.91
CA GLN A 250 6.00 -41.71 -9.01
C GLN A 250 4.78 -40.89 -8.60
N ASP A 251 3.82 -41.50 -7.90
CA ASP A 251 2.62 -40.84 -7.42
C ASP A 251 2.94 -39.80 -6.33
N GLY A 252 3.86 -40.15 -5.43
CA GLY A 252 4.35 -39.24 -4.39
C GLY A 252 5.02 -38.00 -4.97
N ALA A 253 5.90 -38.16 -5.97
CA ALA A 253 6.55 -37.03 -6.64
C ALA A 253 5.55 -36.14 -7.39
N SER A 254 4.54 -36.73 -8.03
CA SER A 254 3.46 -36.00 -8.70
C SER A 254 2.63 -35.16 -7.73
N LEU A 255 2.25 -35.74 -6.58
CA LEU A 255 1.53 -35.05 -5.51
C LEU A 255 2.37 -33.92 -4.89
N GLU A 256 3.65 -34.18 -4.63
CA GLU A 256 4.57 -33.18 -4.08
C GLU A 256 4.69 -31.98 -5.03
N LYS A 257 4.85 -32.21 -6.34
CA LYS A 257 4.86 -31.15 -7.36
C LYS A 257 3.57 -30.32 -7.34
N LYS A 258 2.40 -30.97 -7.21
CA LYS A 258 1.10 -30.27 -7.11
C LYS A 258 1.03 -29.40 -5.85
N ILE A 259 1.49 -29.90 -4.70
CA ILE A 259 1.51 -29.15 -3.45
C ILE A 259 2.45 -27.94 -3.55
N TYR A 260 3.67 -28.10 -4.08
CA TYR A 260 4.59 -26.97 -4.29
C TYR A 260 4.04 -25.93 -5.26
N THR A 261 3.36 -26.35 -6.32
CA THR A 261 2.72 -25.41 -7.25
C THR A 261 1.65 -24.58 -6.55
N LYS A 262 0.83 -25.19 -5.68
CA LYS A 262 -0.14 -24.46 -4.86
C LYS A 262 0.55 -23.54 -3.85
N LEU A 263 1.62 -24.01 -3.20
CA LEU A 263 2.39 -23.21 -2.24
C LEU A 263 3.03 -21.98 -2.90
N ALA A 264 3.58 -22.12 -4.10
CA ALA A 264 4.14 -21.03 -4.89
C ALA A 264 3.07 -19.98 -5.22
N LYS A 265 1.87 -20.40 -5.65
CA LYS A 265 0.75 -19.48 -5.91
C LYS A 265 0.34 -18.69 -4.66
N VAL A 266 0.21 -19.36 -3.52
CA VAL A 266 -0.12 -18.74 -2.22
C VAL A 266 0.96 -17.75 -1.77
N ASN A 267 2.22 -17.97 -2.16
CA ASN A 267 3.33 -17.08 -1.82
C ASN A 267 3.43 -15.85 -2.75
N MET A 268 3.15 -16.02 -4.04
CA MET A 268 3.29 -14.95 -5.03
C MET A 268 2.10 -14.00 -5.07
N GLN A 269 0.88 -14.48 -4.78
CA GLN A 269 -0.34 -13.68 -4.93
C GLN A 269 -0.91 -13.21 -3.58
N LEU A 270 -1.20 -11.92 -3.51
CA LEU A 270 -2.09 -11.37 -2.48
C LEU A 270 -3.53 -11.70 -2.83
N LEU A 271 -4.07 -12.71 -2.15
CA LEU A 271 -5.48 -13.04 -2.20
C LEU A 271 -6.24 -12.02 -1.37
N ILE A 272 -7.00 -11.15 -2.02
CA ILE A 272 -7.89 -10.19 -1.34
C ILE A 272 -9.14 -10.96 -0.90
N ILE A 273 -9.30 -11.09 0.40
CA ILE A 273 -10.43 -11.80 1.01
C ILE A 273 -11.25 -10.78 1.78
N THR A 274 -12.54 -10.72 1.46
CA THR A 274 -13.51 -9.90 2.17
C THR A 274 -13.69 -10.45 3.59
N PRO A 275 -13.63 -9.59 4.62
CA PRO A 275 -13.99 -9.99 5.98
C PRO A 275 -15.41 -10.56 6.02
N PRO A 276 -15.66 -11.57 6.87
CA PRO A 276 -17.00 -12.10 7.05
C PRO A 276 -17.94 -11.01 7.59
N SER A 277 -19.23 -11.14 7.27
CA SER A 277 -20.23 -10.22 7.81
C SER A 277 -20.43 -10.44 9.31
N ASN A 278 -20.92 -9.43 10.04
CA ASN A 278 -21.19 -9.58 11.48
C ASN A 278 -22.13 -10.76 11.77
N ASP A 279 -23.10 -11.00 10.88
CA ASP A 279 -24.04 -12.09 10.98
C ASP A 279 -23.33 -13.45 10.86
N GLU A 280 -22.41 -13.60 9.90
CA GLU A 280 -21.59 -14.80 9.75
C GLU A 280 -20.69 -15.05 10.97
N ILE A 281 -20.11 -13.99 11.55
CA ILE A 281 -19.28 -14.10 12.76
C ILE A 281 -20.11 -14.58 13.94
N ILE A 282 -21.28 -13.99 14.17
CA ILE A 282 -22.19 -14.39 15.26
C ILE A 282 -22.66 -15.83 15.05
N PHE A 283 -22.98 -16.22 13.82
CA PHE A 283 -23.41 -17.58 13.49
C PHE A 283 -22.29 -18.62 13.64
N THR A 284 -21.01 -18.20 13.59
CA THR A 284 -19.86 -19.08 13.81
C THR A 284 -19.67 -19.46 15.29
N VAL A 285 -20.31 -18.76 16.22
CA VAL A 285 -20.18 -19.03 17.66
C VAL A 285 -20.78 -20.41 17.97
N PRO A 286 -20.04 -21.33 18.64
CA PRO A 286 -20.44 -22.74 18.76
C PRO A 286 -21.82 -22.99 19.40
N TRP A 287 -22.24 -22.12 20.33
CA TRP A 287 -23.54 -22.23 21.01
C TRP A 287 -24.67 -21.51 20.27
N ILE A 288 -24.38 -20.80 19.17
CA ILE A 288 -25.35 -20.12 18.30
C ILE A 288 -25.55 -20.88 16.98
N SER A 289 -24.49 -21.48 16.43
CA SER A 289 -24.44 -22.02 15.05
C SER A 289 -25.55 -23.01 14.70
N ASN A 290 -26.04 -23.77 15.68
CA ASN A 290 -27.04 -24.81 15.46
C ASN A 290 -28.44 -24.38 15.93
N ASN A 291 -28.64 -23.14 16.37
CA ASN A 291 -29.91 -22.64 16.88
C ASN A 291 -30.30 -21.30 16.20
N PRO A 292 -31.10 -21.36 15.11
CA PRO A 292 -31.49 -20.17 14.36
C PRO A 292 -32.39 -19.21 15.15
N ASP A 293 -33.16 -19.71 16.12
CA ASP A 293 -34.02 -18.90 16.96
C ASP A 293 -33.20 -18.08 17.96
N LEU A 294 -32.15 -18.70 18.53
CA LEU A 294 -31.19 -18.01 19.37
C LEU A 294 -30.42 -16.93 18.58
N PHE A 295 -30.02 -17.23 17.35
CA PHE A 295 -29.39 -16.24 16.47
C PHE A 295 -30.29 -15.02 16.23
N LYS A 296 -31.58 -15.24 15.90
CA LYS A 296 -32.56 -14.16 15.73
C LYS A 296 -32.76 -13.37 17.01
N PHE A 297 -32.83 -14.03 18.17
CA PHE A 297 -32.96 -13.38 19.47
C PHE A 297 -31.76 -12.46 19.77
N ILE A 298 -30.53 -12.97 19.58
CA ILE A 298 -29.30 -12.19 19.80
C ILE A 298 -29.21 -11.03 18.83
N LYS A 299 -29.58 -11.21 17.57
CA LYS A 299 -29.62 -10.13 16.59
C LYS A 299 -30.64 -9.05 16.94
N ALA A 300 -31.78 -9.44 17.51
CA ALA A 300 -32.84 -8.51 17.91
C ALA A 300 -32.56 -7.77 19.23
N LYS A 301 -31.92 -8.44 20.20
CA LYS A 301 -31.68 -7.89 21.56
C LYS A 301 -30.25 -7.39 21.79
N GLY A 302 -29.31 -7.81 20.96
CA GLY A 302 -27.90 -7.44 21.06
C GLY A 302 -27.67 -5.95 20.81
N ARG A 303 -26.66 -5.40 21.46
CA ARG A 303 -26.20 -4.01 21.25
C ARG A 303 -24.78 -4.02 20.71
N LYS A 304 -24.54 -3.23 19.67
CA LYS A 304 -23.19 -3.01 19.16
C LYS A 304 -22.48 -1.99 20.04
N LEU A 305 -21.35 -2.39 20.62
CA LEU A 305 -20.48 -1.52 21.41
C LEU A 305 -19.22 -1.24 20.61
N LEU A 306 -18.78 0.02 20.60
CA LEU A 306 -17.52 0.44 19.98
C LEU A 306 -16.58 0.88 21.10
N TYR A 307 -15.39 0.30 21.10
CA TYR A 307 -14.33 0.63 22.05
C TYR A 307 -13.20 1.31 21.31
N ASN A 308 -12.64 2.35 21.91
CA ASN A 308 -11.42 2.97 21.42
C ASN A 308 -10.19 2.19 21.90
N PRO A 309 -9.07 2.29 21.17
CA PRO A 309 -7.82 1.69 21.61
C PRO A 309 -7.41 2.20 22.99
N GLY A 310 -7.24 1.28 23.94
CA GLY A 310 -6.89 1.59 25.34
C GLY A 310 -8.08 1.55 26.31
N ASP A 311 -9.31 1.43 25.81
CA ASP A 311 -10.49 1.29 26.65
C ASP A 311 -10.48 -0.06 27.39
N VAL A 312 -10.86 -0.02 28.66
CA VAL A 312 -10.98 -1.20 29.51
C VAL A 312 -12.36 -1.83 29.28
N ILE A 313 -12.40 -3.00 28.66
CA ILE A 313 -13.64 -3.72 28.34
C ILE A 313 -14.17 -4.45 29.59
N VAL A 314 -13.30 -5.18 30.29
CA VAL A 314 -13.62 -5.94 31.51
C VAL A 314 -12.44 -5.86 32.47
N THR A 315 -12.73 -5.68 33.76
CA THR A 315 -11.78 -5.80 34.86
C THR A 315 -12.00 -7.07 35.66
N GLN A 316 -10.92 -7.63 36.18
CA GLN A 316 -10.97 -8.77 37.09
C GLN A 316 -11.74 -8.37 38.35
N MET A 317 -12.61 -9.26 38.84
CA MET A 317 -13.49 -9.07 40.01
C MET A 317 -14.73 -8.17 39.83
N TYR A 318 -15.07 -7.77 38.60
CA TYR A 318 -16.35 -7.11 38.32
C TYR A 318 -17.46 -8.12 37.99
N THR A 319 -18.70 -7.85 38.41
CA THR A 319 -19.86 -8.68 38.09
C THR A 319 -20.14 -8.64 36.58
N PRO A 320 -20.23 -9.79 35.90
CA PRO A 320 -20.44 -9.82 34.45
C PRO A 320 -21.83 -9.29 34.12
N ARG A 321 -21.90 -8.26 33.27
CA ARG A 321 -23.16 -7.66 32.80
C ARG A 321 -23.82 -8.46 31.66
N GLY A 322 -23.10 -9.40 31.06
CA GLY A 322 -23.57 -10.20 29.94
C GLY A 322 -22.44 -10.83 29.14
N ILE A 323 -22.79 -11.30 27.94
CA ILE A 323 -21.86 -11.93 26.99
C ILE A 323 -21.53 -10.93 25.88
N SER A 324 -20.24 -10.70 25.64
CA SER A 324 -19.76 -9.86 24.55
C SER A 324 -19.12 -10.73 23.47
N ILE A 325 -19.51 -10.53 22.22
CA ILE A 325 -18.90 -11.19 21.05
C ILE A 325 -18.05 -10.15 20.34
N ILE A 326 -16.77 -10.45 20.14
CA ILE A 326 -15.86 -9.57 19.39
C ILE A 326 -16.16 -9.73 17.91
N LEU A 327 -16.72 -8.70 17.29
CA LEU A 327 -17.02 -8.66 15.86
C LEU A 327 -15.79 -8.23 15.03
N ASP A 328 -15.00 -7.30 15.56
CA ASP A 328 -13.79 -6.80 14.91
C ASP A 328 -12.75 -6.38 15.97
N GLY A 329 -11.47 -6.47 15.60
CA GLY A 329 -10.34 -6.11 16.45
C GLY A 329 -9.82 -7.22 17.37
N ILE A 330 -8.97 -6.82 18.31
CA ILE A 330 -8.36 -7.70 19.32
C ILE A 330 -8.56 -7.06 20.69
N ALA A 331 -9.11 -7.82 21.64
CA ALA A 331 -9.05 -7.51 23.07
C ALA A 331 -7.88 -8.28 23.70
N VAL A 332 -7.06 -7.60 24.49
CA VAL A 332 -5.88 -8.18 25.18
C VAL A 332 -5.98 -7.94 26.66
#